data_AF-A0A258FI60-F1
#
_entry.id   AF-A0A258FI60-F1
#
_cell.length_a   1.000
_cell.length_b   1.000
_cell.length_c   1.000
_cell.angle_alpha   90.00
_cell.angle_beta   90.00
_cell.angle_gamma   90.00
#
_symmetry.space_group_name_H-M   'P 1'
#
loop_
_entity.id
_entity.type
_entity.pdbx_description
1 polymer ?
#
loop_
_entity_poly.entity_id
_entity_poly.type
_entity_poly.pdbx_seq_one_letter_code
_entity_poly.pdbx_strand_id
1 'polypeptide(L)' 'MRLTQLALTASLLIAAGAQANEAVIRKALSKQFPGAQLSSVKPTPYSGLFEVYLDDQLVYVDAKAQYVF' A
#
# COMPACT_ATOMS: atom_id res chain seq x y z
N MET A 1 -23.89 33.77 -16.68
CA MET A 1 -22.41 33.55 -16.67
C MET A 1 -22.10 32.74 -15.42
N ARG A 2 -22.04 31.40 -15.55
CA ARG A 2 -20.80 30.60 -15.54
C ARG A 2 -19.94 30.82 -14.29
N LEU A 3 -20.32 30.23 -13.16
CA LEU A 3 -19.43 30.13 -11.97
C LEU A 3 -19.70 28.89 -11.08
N THR A 4 -20.76 28.12 -11.34
CA THR A 4 -21.10 26.93 -10.53
C THR A 4 -20.40 25.63 -10.98
N GLN A 5 -19.57 25.68 -12.02
CA GLN A 5 -18.93 24.49 -12.60
C GLN A 5 -17.53 24.17 -12.03
N LEU A 6 -17.02 24.97 -11.09
CA LEU A 6 -15.64 24.86 -10.59
C LEU A 6 -15.48 24.15 -9.23
N ALA A 7 -16.53 23.51 -8.70
CA ALA A 7 -16.47 22.86 -7.39
C ALA A 7 -16.39 21.32 -7.44
N LEU A 8 -16.54 20.70 -8.63
CA LEU A 8 -16.77 19.25 -8.75
C LEU A 8 -15.56 18.44 -9.27
N THR A 9 -14.33 18.92 -9.10
CA THR A 9 -13.13 18.24 -9.64
C THR A 9 -12.03 17.93 -8.61
N ALA A 10 -12.19 18.32 -7.34
CA ALA A 10 -11.11 18.21 -6.34
C ALA A 10 -11.03 16.85 -5.60
N SER A 11 -11.97 15.93 -5.80
CA SER A 11 -12.13 14.77 -4.90
C SER A 11 -11.32 13.51 -5.25
N LEU A 12 -10.58 13.48 -6.38
CA LEU A 12 -10.04 12.22 -6.91
C LEU A 12 -8.58 11.87 -6.50
N LEU A 13 -7.91 12.69 -5.68
CA LEU A 13 -6.47 12.50 -5.41
C LEU A 13 -6.12 11.62 -4.20
N ILE A 14 -7.10 11.11 -3.45
CA ILE A 14 -6.82 10.46 -2.16
C ILE A 14 -6.41 8.98 -2.29
N ALA A 15 -6.62 8.33 -3.45
CA ALA A 15 -6.33 6.90 -3.62
C ALA A 15 -4.90 6.58 -4.17
N ALA A 16 -4.16 7.58 -4.67
CA ALA A 16 -2.89 7.33 -5.36
C ALA A 16 -1.71 6.97 -4.42
N GLY A 17 -1.78 7.34 -3.14
CA GLY A 17 -0.72 7.04 -2.17
C GLY A 17 -0.59 5.55 -1.87
N ALA A 18 -1.72 4.84 -1.77
CA ALA A 18 -1.73 3.43 -1.35
C ALA A 18 -1.04 2.50 -2.38
N GLN A 19 -1.21 2.77 -3.68
CA GLN A 19 -0.59 1.96 -4.73
C GLN A 19 0.93 2.16 -4.82
N ALA A 20 1.43 3.37 -4.55
CA ALA A 20 2.86 3.64 -4.56
C ALA A 20 3.60 2.85 -3.47
N ASN A 21 3.00 2.75 -2.29
CA ASN A 21 3.57 1.99 -1.17
C ASN A 21 3.54 0.47 -1.41
N GLU A 22 2.48 -0.08 -2.01
CA GLU A 22 2.41 -1.50 -2.31
C GLU A 22 3.58 -1.99 -3.18
N ALA A 23 3.90 -1.26 -4.26
CA ALA A 23 5.00 -1.63 -5.14
C ALA A 23 6.37 -1.61 -4.43
N VAL A 24 6.57 -0.65 -3.53
CA VAL A 24 7.78 -0.54 -2.71
C VAL A 24 7.88 -1.72 -1.74
N ILE A 25 6.80 -2.02 -1.02
CA ILE A 25 6.71 -3.13 -0.06
C ILE A 25 6.99 -4.46 -0.76
N ARG A 26 6.31 -4.74 -1.88
CA ARG A 26 6.52 -5.96 -2.65
C ARG A 26 7.98 -6.12 -3.07
N LYS A 27 8.59 -5.05 -3.60
CA LYS A 27 9.99 -5.07 -4.02
C LYS A 27 10.97 -5.29 -2.87
N ALA A 28 10.72 -4.67 -1.71
CA ALA A 28 11.55 -4.82 -0.52
C ALA A 28 11.44 -6.24 0.05
N LEU A 29 10.23 -6.76 0.21
CA LEU A 29 10.01 -8.11 0.72
C LEU A 29 10.57 -9.18 -0.21
N SER A 30 10.44 -9.05 -1.53
CA SER A 30 11.08 -9.97 -2.48
C SER A 30 12.62 -9.97 -2.38
N LYS A 31 13.24 -8.89 -1.89
CA LYS A 31 14.69 -8.85 -1.64
C LYS A 31 15.06 -9.46 -0.29
N GLN A 32 14.25 -9.25 0.74
CA GLN A 32 14.50 -9.76 2.08
C GLN A 32 14.22 -11.26 2.20
N PHE A 33 13.17 -11.73 1.53
CA PHE A 33 12.73 -13.13 1.52
C PHE A 33 12.79 -13.71 0.11
N PRO A 34 13.99 -14.04 -0.40
CA PRO A 34 14.13 -14.62 -1.73
C PRO A 34 13.43 -15.99 -1.77
N GLY A 35 12.43 -16.12 -2.63
CA GLY A 35 11.64 -17.35 -2.80
C GLY A 35 10.28 -17.34 -2.09
N ALA A 36 9.99 -16.34 -1.26
CA ALA A 36 8.69 -16.20 -0.63
C ALA A 36 7.62 -15.78 -1.64
N GLN A 37 6.45 -16.43 -1.59
CA GLN A 37 5.31 -16.10 -2.43
C GLN A 37 4.49 -14.97 -1.80
N LEU A 38 4.56 -13.79 -2.42
CA LEU A 38 3.74 -12.64 -2.04
C LEU A 38 2.40 -12.62 -2.78
N SER A 39 1.36 -13.03 -2.08
CA SER A 39 0.02 -13.19 -2.64
C SER A 39 -0.78 -11.88 -2.61
N SER A 40 -0.72 -11.11 -1.53
CA SER A 40 -1.50 -9.87 -1.39
C SER A 40 -0.80 -8.87 -0.47
N VAL A 41 -0.93 -7.58 -0.78
CA VAL A 41 -0.48 -6.47 0.05
C VAL A 41 -1.66 -5.52 0.19
N LYS A 42 -2.09 -5.24 1.42
CA LYS A 42 -3.24 -4.37 1.70
C LYS A 42 -2.89 -3.34 2.76
N PRO A 43 -3.34 -2.08 2.62
CA PRO A 43 -3.22 -1.10 3.69
C PRO A 43 -4.14 -1.48 4.85
N THR A 44 -3.67 -1.29 6.08
CA THR A 44 -4.51 -1.43 7.27
C THR A 44 -5.16 -0.09 7.63
N PRO A 45 -6.21 -0.09 8.48
CA PRO A 45 -6.73 1.16 9.06
C PRO A 45 -5.71 1.89 9.95
N TYR A 46 -4.65 1.22 10.37
CA TYR A 46 -3.54 1.83 11.11
C TYR A 46 -2.58 2.50 10.13
N SER A 47 -2.42 3.81 10.28
CA SER A 47 -1.54 4.59 9.41
C SER A 47 -0.11 4.06 9.46
N GLY A 48 0.43 3.75 8.29
CA GLY A 48 1.81 3.27 8.14
C GLY A 48 2.00 1.76 8.24
N LEU A 49 0.93 0.98 8.51
CA LEU A 49 0.96 -0.48 8.55
C LEU A 49 0.23 -1.10 7.36
N PHE A 50 0.82 -2.17 6.83
CA PHE A 50 0.31 -2.94 5.70
C PHE A 50 0.25 -4.41 6.08
N GLU A 51 -0.82 -5.06 5.67
CA GLU A 51 -1.02 -6.50 5.75
C GLU A 51 -0.47 -7.15 4.49
N VAL A 52 0.43 -8.11 4.65
CA VAL A 52 1.00 -8.87 3.56
C VAL A 52 0.77 -10.35 3.78
N TYR A 53 0.23 -11.02 2.77
CA TYR A 53 0.16 -12.48 2.73
C TYR A 53 1.42 -13.02 2.08
N LEU A 54 2.27 -13.65 2.89
CA LEU A 54 3.56 -14.22 2.52
C LEU A 54 3.59 -15.69 2.94
N ASP A 55 3.75 -16.60 1.96
CA ASP A 55 3.81 -18.07 2.19
C ASP A 55 2.70 -18.60 3.11
N ASP A 56 1.45 -18.24 2.81
CA ASP A 56 0.25 -18.57 3.58
C ASP A 56 0.19 -18.00 5.02
N GLN A 57 1.09 -17.09 5.37
CA GLN A 57 1.07 -16.34 6.62
C GLN A 57 0.70 -14.87 6.39
N LEU A 58 -0.19 -14.34 7.22
CA LEU A 58 -0.45 -12.91 7.30
C LEU A 58 0.61 -12.26 8.20
N VAL A 59 1.39 -11.35 7.62
CA VAL A 59 2.39 -10.55 8.34
C VAL A 59 2.08 -9.07 8.21
N TYR A 60 2.49 -8.30 9.21
CA TYR A 60 2.32 -6.86 9.19
C TYR A 60 3.65 -6.19 8.86
N VAL A 61 3.64 -5.19 7.98
CA VAL A 61 4.86 -4.50 7.55
C VAL A 61 4.66 -3.00 7.55
N ASP A 62 5.74 -2.25 7.77
CA ASP A 62 5.69 -0.80 7.64
C ASP A 62 5.62 -0.36 6.17
N ALA A 63 5.28 0.91 5.93
CA ALA A 63 5.15 1.50 4.60
C ALA A 63 6.39 1.39 3.67
N LYS A 64 7.56 1.08 4.22
CA LYS A 64 8.83 0.85 3.52
C LYS A 64 9.29 -0.61 3.60
N ALA A 65 8.52 -1.48 4.26
CA ALA A 65 8.85 -2.88 4.54
C ALA A 65 10.27 -3.06 5.09
N GLN A 66 10.67 -2.23 6.06
CA GLN A 66 11.92 -2.40 6.79
C GLN A 66 11.74 -3.36 7.97
N TYR A 67 10.56 -3.35 8.59
CA TYR A 67 10.20 -4.18 9.72
C TYR A 67 8.98 -5.03 9.37
N VAL A 68 9.04 -6.29 9.81
CA VAL A 68 7.96 -7.28 9.70
C VAL A 68 7.59 -7.68 11.13
N PHE A 69 6.30 -7.63 11.43
CA PHE A 69 5.71 -7.94 12.73
C PHE A 69 4.82 -9.18 12.62
#